data_AF-A0A1Q3MQR5-F1
#
_entry.id   AF-A0A1Q3MQR5-F1
#
_cell.length_a   1.000
_cell.length_b   1.000
_cell.length_c   1.000
_cell.angle_alpha   90.00
_cell.angle_beta   90.00
_cell.angle_gamma   90.00
#
_symmetry.space_group_name_H-M   'P 1'
#
loop_
_entity.id
_entity.type
_entity.pdbx_description
1 polymer ?
#
loop_
_entity_poly.entity_id
_entity_poly.type
_entity_poly.pdbx_seq_one_letter_code
_entity_poly.pdbx_strand_id
1 'polypeptide(L)'
;MQQWTRVFMPIVGREQDAWEEDWVLALDEMPYLRLIRKERSFVLDKLIGLRVQMNYIGGNMQMVRNDMERVWSEGLSKDMESYHTFNTTEDGFEFLFAALPKKSEYITGTIQVLEKRTR
;
A
#
# COMPACT_ATOMS: atom_id res chain seq x y z
N MET A 1 -11.42 -10.60 -0.92
CA MET A 1 -11.14 -9.49 -1.85
C MET A 1 -12.05 -9.49 -3.10
N GLN A 2 -12.16 -10.58 -3.88
CA GLN A 2 -12.98 -10.63 -5.13
C GLN A 2 -14.49 -10.34 -4.96
N GLN A 3 -15.03 -10.39 -3.74
CA GLN A 3 -16.46 -10.18 -3.52
C GLN A 3 -16.82 -8.68 -3.41
N TRP A 4 -15.95 -7.85 -2.85
CA TRP A 4 -16.22 -6.41 -2.70
C TRP A 4 -16.17 -5.65 -4.02
N THR A 5 -15.18 -5.95 -4.88
CA THR A 5 -15.05 -5.31 -6.20
C THR A 5 -16.21 -5.62 -7.15
N ARG A 6 -17.03 -6.63 -6.82
CA ARG A 6 -18.24 -7.01 -7.56
C ARG A 6 -19.54 -6.39 -7.00
N VAL A 7 -19.51 -5.85 -5.79
CA VAL A 7 -20.71 -5.43 -5.03
C VAL A 7 -20.69 -3.94 -4.69
N PHE A 8 -19.52 -3.36 -4.46
CA PHE A 8 -19.33 -1.97 -4.06
C PHE A 8 -18.67 -1.15 -5.17
N MET A 9 -18.82 0.17 -5.11
CA MET A 9 -18.19 1.09 -6.06
C MET A 9 -16.75 1.40 -5.63
N PRO A 10 -15.80 1.56 -6.56
CA PRO A 10 -14.48 2.05 -6.18
C PRO A 10 -14.55 3.51 -5.71
N ILE A 11 -13.76 3.86 -4.71
CA ILE A 11 -13.46 5.26 -4.38
C ILE A 11 -12.70 5.87 -5.56
N VAL A 12 -13.12 7.07 -5.98
CA VAL A 12 -12.56 7.77 -7.15
C VAL A 12 -12.34 9.26 -6.88
N GLY A 13 -11.49 9.88 -7.70
CA GLY A 13 -11.26 11.33 -7.67
C GLY A 13 -10.57 11.80 -6.39
N ARG A 14 -11.04 12.90 -5.81
CA ARG A 14 -10.37 13.56 -4.66
C ARG A 14 -10.19 12.65 -3.45
N GLU A 15 -11.13 11.75 -3.21
CA GLU A 15 -11.04 10.86 -2.06
C GLU A 15 -9.97 9.78 -2.30
N GLN A 16 -9.85 9.27 -3.54
CA GLN A 16 -8.75 8.38 -3.91
C GLN A 16 -7.39 9.10 -3.80
N ASP A 17 -7.32 10.37 -4.24
CA ASP A 17 -6.10 11.17 -4.12
C ASP A 17 -5.69 11.37 -2.65
N ALA A 18 -6.65 11.61 -1.74
CA ALA A 18 -6.39 11.72 -0.30
C ALA A 18 -5.82 10.42 0.29
N TRP A 19 -6.39 9.26 -0.08
CA TRP A 19 -5.84 7.96 0.34
C TRP A 19 -4.41 7.72 -0.18
N GLU A 20 -4.10 8.18 -1.40
CA GLU A 20 -2.74 8.10 -1.92
C GLU A 20 -1.78 9.02 -1.13
N GLU A 21 -2.22 10.23 -0.79
CA GLU A 21 -1.45 11.19 0.01
C GLU A 21 -1.19 10.68 1.42
N ASP A 22 -2.18 10.09 2.09
CA ASP A 22 -2.02 9.52 3.44
C ASP A 22 -0.97 8.41 3.46
N TRP A 23 -0.95 7.55 2.43
CA TRP A 23 0.10 6.56 2.27
C TRP A 23 1.48 7.18 2.05
N VAL A 24 1.57 8.21 1.21
CA VAL A 24 2.83 8.91 0.96
C VAL A 24 3.40 9.51 2.24
N LEU A 25 2.54 10.16 3.04
CA LEU A 25 2.94 10.71 4.35
C LEU A 25 3.43 9.62 5.29
N ALA A 26 2.68 8.52 5.42
CA ALA A 26 3.07 7.41 6.29
C ALA A 26 4.37 6.73 5.86
N LEU A 27 4.65 6.65 4.55
CA LEU A 27 5.90 6.12 4.03
C LEU A 27 7.08 7.08 4.23
N ASP A 28 6.84 8.40 4.17
CA ASP A 28 7.87 9.42 4.41
C ASP A 28 8.33 9.45 5.88
N GLU A 29 7.44 9.07 6.81
CA GLU A 29 7.78 8.85 8.22
C GLU A 29 8.68 7.63 8.46
N MET A 30 8.88 6.76 7.47
CA MET A 30 9.80 5.61 7.55
C MET A 30 11.18 5.99 6.96
N PRO A 31 12.16 6.43 7.77
CA PRO A 31 13.40 7.07 7.28
C PRO A 31 14.32 6.14 6.48
N TYR A 32 14.08 4.83 6.55
CA TYR A 32 14.81 3.82 5.82
C TYR A 32 14.17 3.49 4.46
N LEU A 33 13.05 4.12 4.10
CA LEU A 33 12.41 4.04 2.80
C LEU A 33 12.56 5.35 2.02
N ARG A 34 12.40 5.25 0.70
CA ARG A 34 12.29 6.38 -0.21
C ARG A 34 11.25 6.06 -1.26
N LEU A 35 10.31 6.97 -1.47
CA LEU A 35 9.37 6.89 -2.59
C LEU A 35 10.13 7.04 -3.91
N ILE A 36 9.98 6.05 -4.79
CA ILE A 36 10.55 6.05 -6.15
C ILE A 36 9.51 6.52 -7.14
N ARG A 37 8.29 6.01 -7.03
CA ARG A 37 7.25 6.21 -8.05
C ARG A 37 5.86 6.09 -7.47
N LYS A 38 4.96 6.95 -7.97
CA LYS A 38 3.51 6.79 -7.92
C LYS A 38 3.06 6.14 -9.22
N GLU A 39 2.55 4.93 -9.16
CA GLU A 39 1.98 4.19 -10.29
C GLU A 39 0.45 4.29 -10.22
N ARG A 40 -0.15 5.07 -11.13
CA ARG A 40 -1.59 5.00 -11.36
C ARG A 40 -1.88 3.76 -12.20
N SER A 41 -2.29 2.68 -11.55
CA SER A 41 -2.80 1.50 -12.24
C SER A 41 -4.27 1.73 -12.59
N PHE A 42 -4.60 1.70 -13.88
CA PHE A 42 -6.00 1.65 -14.34
C PHE A 42 -6.52 0.21 -14.46
N VAL A 43 -5.73 -0.78 -14.02
CA VAL A 43 -6.23 -2.15 -13.87
C VAL A 43 -7.24 -2.14 -12.73
N LEU A 44 -8.48 -2.49 -13.06
CA LEU A 44 -9.73 -2.44 -12.28
C LEU A 44 -9.66 -2.90 -10.80
N ASP A 45 -8.56 -3.52 -10.37
CA ASP A 45 -8.38 -4.10 -9.04
C ASP A 45 -7.37 -3.35 -8.13
N LYS A 46 -6.62 -2.35 -8.62
CA LYS A 46 -5.62 -1.60 -7.81
C LYS A 46 -5.72 -0.10 -8.04
N LEU A 47 -6.46 0.61 -7.19
CA LEU A 47 -6.68 2.06 -7.30
C LEU A 47 -5.45 2.88 -6.88
N ILE A 48 -4.66 2.37 -5.93
CA ILE A 48 -3.41 3.01 -5.48
C ILE A 48 -2.24 2.11 -5.86
N GLY A 49 -1.20 2.69 -6.46
CA GLY A 49 0.07 2.00 -6.73
C GLY A 49 1.24 2.86 -6.30
N LEU A 50 2.04 2.38 -5.36
CA LEU A 50 3.25 3.06 -4.92
C LEU A 50 4.45 2.12 -5.02
N ARG A 51 5.61 2.68 -5.30
CA ARG A 51 6.88 1.96 -5.27
C ARG A 51 7.87 2.72 -4.41
N VAL A 52 8.42 2.04 -3.41
CA VAL A 52 9.42 2.56 -2.50
C VAL A 52 10.68 1.69 -2.55
N GLN A 53 11.83 2.27 -2.23
CA GLN A 53 13.10 1.56 -2.08
C GLN A 53 13.61 1.69 -0.67
N MET A 54 14.30 0.66 -0.18
CA MET A 54 15.16 0.82 0.99
C MET A 54 16.33 1.76 0.71
N ASN A 55 16.71 2.57 1.70
CA ASN A 55 17.85 3.49 1.60
C ASN A 55 19.20 2.79 1.82
N TYR A 56 19.21 1.62 2.48
CA TYR A 56 20.41 0.90 2.89
C TYR A 56 20.43 -0.53 2.33
N ILE A 57 21.62 -1.03 2.01
CA ILE A 57 21.84 -2.41 1.54
C ILE A 57 21.76 -3.35 2.73
N GLY A 58 21.10 -4.51 2.57
CA GLY A 58 20.96 -5.51 3.63
C GLY A 58 20.04 -5.08 4.78
N GLY A 59 19.11 -4.15 4.51
CA GLY A 59 18.14 -3.72 5.50
C GLY A 59 17.15 -4.83 5.88
N ASN A 60 16.59 -4.75 7.09
CA ASN A 60 15.69 -5.78 7.60
C ASN A 60 14.29 -5.66 6.98
N MET A 61 14.02 -6.43 5.92
CA MET A 61 12.72 -6.46 5.25
C MET A 61 11.56 -6.88 6.16
N GLN A 62 11.81 -7.70 7.18
CA GLN A 62 10.76 -8.08 8.13
C GLN A 62 10.34 -6.88 9.00
N MET A 63 11.29 -6.03 9.39
CA MET A 63 10.98 -4.78 10.09
C MET A 63 10.10 -3.88 9.23
N VAL A 64 10.41 -3.74 7.94
CA VAL A 64 9.59 -2.96 7.00
C VAL A 64 8.18 -3.53 6.89
N ARG A 65 8.03 -4.86 6.81
CA ARG A 65 6.71 -5.50 6.78
C ARG A 65 5.89 -5.19 8.04
N ASN A 66 6.52 -5.29 9.22
CA ASN A 66 5.84 -5.00 10.48
C ASN A 66 5.39 -3.53 10.56
N ASP A 67 6.23 -2.58 10.12
CA ASP A 67 5.87 -1.17 10.12
C ASP A 67 4.75 -0.85 9.10
N MET A 68 4.77 -1.49 7.92
CA MET A 68 3.70 -1.39 6.94
C MET A 68 2.37 -1.94 7.48
N GLU A 69 2.40 -3.10 8.14
CA GLU A 69 1.24 -3.71 8.76
C GLU A 69 0.67 -2.84 9.88
N ARG A 70 1.54 -2.20 10.67
CA ARG A 70 1.17 -1.24 11.72
C ARG A 70 0.50 0.00 11.14
N VAL A 71 1.10 0.64 10.13
CA VAL A 71 0.52 1.81 9.44
C VAL A 71 -0.87 1.51 8.89
N TRP A 72 -1.04 0.33 8.30
CA TRP A 72 -2.33 -0.10 7.81
C TRP A 72 -3.33 -0.31 8.95
N SER A 73 -3.04 -1.24 9.85
CA SER A 73 -4.00 -1.78 10.81
C SER A 73 -4.32 -0.82 11.96
N GLU A 74 -3.34 -0.01 12.38
CA GLU A 74 -3.50 0.95 13.48
C GLU A 74 -3.72 2.39 12.99
N GLY A 75 -3.50 2.65 11.70
CA GLY A 75 -3.63 3.97 11.07
C GLY A 75 -4.74 3.99 10.02
N LEU A 76 -4.35 3.75 8.76
CA LEU A 76 -5.18 4.07 7.59
C LEU A 76 -6.49 3.29 7.51
N SER A 77 -6.50 2.01 7.90
CA SER A 77 -7.70 1.17 7.87
C SER A 77 -8.32 0.96 9.24
N LYS A 78 -7.91 1.75 10.24
CA LYS A 78 -8.42 1.63 11.60
C LYS A 78 -9.94 1.80 11.60
N ASP A 79 -10.63 0.92 12.32
CA ASP A 79 -12.10 0.89 12.43
C ASP A 79 -12.86 0.59 11.12
N MET A 80 -12.16 0.11 10.07
CA MET A 80 -12.75 -0.27 8.79
C MET A 80 -12.70 -1.79 8.58
N GLU A 81 -13.68 -2.33 7.83
CA GLU A 81 -13.53 -3.67 7.28
C GLU A 81 -12.41 -3.63 6.24
N SER A 82 -11.34 -4.40 6.47
CA SER A 82 -10.11 -4.30 5.68
C SER A 82 -9.37 -5.63 5.60
N TYR A 83 -8.57 -5.77 4.55
CA TYR A 83 -7.70 -6.92 4.31
C TYR A 83 -6.38 -6.45 3.75
N HIS A 84 -5.31 -7.17 4.07
CA HIS A 84 -4.03 -7.00 3.40
C HIS A 84 -3.30 -8.34 3.26
N THR A 85 -2.29 -8.38 2.40
CA THR A 85 -1.38 -9.51 2.29
C THR A 85 -0.02 -9.06 1.78
N PHE A 86 1.00 -9.88 2.05
CA PHE A 86 2.37 -9.66 1.60
C PHE A 86 2.75 -10.75 0.60
N ASN A 87 3.17 -10.35 -0.60
CA ASN A 87 3.76 -11.24 -1.58
C ASN A 87 5.26 -11.00 -1.64
N THR A 88 6.06 -12.03 -1.38
CA THR A 88 7.51 -11.95 -1.60
C THR A 88 7.78 -11.93 -3.10
N THR A 89 8.69 -11.05 -3.52
CA THR A 89 9.16 -10.95 -4.91
C THR A 89 10.66 -11.15 -4.94
N GLU A 90 11.25 -11.32 -6.13
CA GLU A 90 12.71 -11.42 -6.25
C GLU A 90 13.38 -10.19 -5.64
N ASP A 91 12.88 -8.98 -5.91
CA ASP A 91 13.53 -7.73 -5.55
C ASP A 91 13.06 -7.13 -4.21
N GLY A 92 12.30 -7.87 -3.40
CA GLY A 92 11.73 -7.38 -2.14
C GLY A 92 10.34 -7.95 -1.89
N PHE A 93 9.32 -7.11 -1.71
CA PHE A 93 7.96 -7.58 -1.54
C PHE A 93 6.90 -6.59 -2.05
N GLU A 94 5.69 -7.10 -2.25
CA GLU A 94 4.49 -6.31 -2.48
C GLU A 94 3.56 -6.40 -1.28
N PHE A 95 3.12 -5.25 -0.79
CA PHE A 95 2.00 -5.12 0.13
C PHE A 95 0.74 -4.85 -0.69
N LEU A 96 -0.26 -5.72 -0.57
CA LEU A 96 -1.56 -5.57 -1.21
C LEU A 96 -2.59 -5.26 -0.14
N PHE A 97 -3.44 -4.28 -0.37
CA PHE A 97 -4.45 -3.87 0.61
C PHE A 97 -5.81 -3.58 -0.02
N ALA A 98 -6.86 -3.74 0.77
CA ALA A 98 -8.23 -3.39 0.44
C ALA A 98 -8.99 -2.98 1.70
N ALA A 99 -9.81 -1.92 1.62
CA ALA A 99 -10.70 -1.52 2.71
C ALA A 99 -12.08 -1.10 2.20
N LEU A 100 -13.07 -1.10 3.10
CA LEU A 100 -14.40 -0.51 2.92
C LEU A 100 -14.57 0.70 3.84
N PRO A 101 -14.12 1.91 3.43
CA PRO A 101 -14.24 3.10 4.25
C PRO A 101 -15.70 3.54 4.43
N LYS A 102 -16.55 3.21 3.43
CA LYS A 102 -18.00 3.44 3.47
C LYS A 102 -18.73 2.15 3.10
N LYS A 103 -19.96 2.00 3.59
CA LYS A 103 -20.80 0.79 3.36
C LYS A 103 -21.12 0.48 1.89
N SER A 104 -20.77 1.37 0.96
CA SER A 104 -21.04 1.25 -0.47
C SER A 104 -19.80 1.44 -1.34
N GLU A 105 -18.64 1.71 -0.75
CA GLU A 105 -17.43 2.07 -1.50
C GLU A 105 -16.20 1.33 -0.98
N TYR A 106 -15.29 0.99 -1.89
CA TYR A 106 -14.05 0.29 -1.58
C TYR A 106 -12.81 1.05 -2.07
N ILE A 107 -11.70 0.84 -1.39
CA ILE A 107 -10.36 1.23 -1.85
C ILE A 107 -9.48 -0.01 -1.95
N THR A 108 -8.65 -0.10 -2.98
CA THR A 108 -7.61 -1.13 -3.12
C THR A 108 -6.29 -0.52 -3.53
N GLY A 109 -5.19 -1.18 -3.19
CA GLY A 109 -3.90 -0.74 -3.70
C GLY A 109 -2.77 -1.71 -3.48
N THR A 110 -1.61 -1.29 -3.97
CA THR A 110 -0.36 -2.02 -3.89
C THR A 110 0.79 -1.08 -3.56
N ILE A 111 1.66 -1.51 -2.65
CA ILE A 111 2.91 -0.83 -2.34
C ILE A 111 4.03 -1.83 -2.57
N GLN A 112 4.84 -1.59 -3.59
CA GLN A 112 6.01 -2.40 -3.88
C GLN A 112 7.22 -1.83 -3.12
N VAL A 113 7.81 -2.66 -2.27
CA VAL A 113 9.01 -2.34 -1.51
C VAL A 113 10.19 -3.07 -2.12
N LEU A 114 11.15 -2.29 -2.62
CA LEU A 114 12.36 -2.82 -3.26
C LEU A 114 13.54 -2.81 -2.29
N GLU A 115 14.25 -3.93 -2.25
CA GLU A 115 15.54 -4.02 -1.58
C GLU A 115 16.59 -3.20 -2.34
N LYS A 116 17.46 -2.54 -1.60
CA LYS A 116 18.64 -1.91 -2.20
C LYS A 116 19.72 -2.96 -2.37
N ARG A 117 20.08 -3.22 -3.63
CA ARG A 117 21.18 -4.12 -3.99
C ARG A 117 22.43 -3.35 -4.36
N THR A 118 23.59 -3.92 -4.04
CA THR A 118 24.87 -3.53 -4.64
C THR A 118 24.83 -3.89 -6.13
N ARG A 119 25.12 -2.94 -7.00
CA ARG A 119 25.27 -3.19 -8.45
C ARG A 119 26.59 -3.88 -8.74
#